data_AF-F9NSS0-F1
#
_entry.id   AF-F9NSS0-F1
#
_cell.length_a   1.000
_cell.length_b   1.000
_cell.length_c   1.000
_cell.angle_alpha   90.00
_cell.angle_beta   90.00
_cell.angle_gamma   90.00
#
_symmetry.space_group_name_H-M   'P 1'
#
loop_
_entity.id
_entity.type
_entity.pdbx_description
1 polymer ?
#
loop_
_entity_poly.entity_id
_entity_poly.type
_entity_poly.pdbx_seq_one_letter_code
_entity_poly.pdbx_strand_id
1 'polypeptide(L)'
;MGEYVPAQAWSQVLLRDYILVDLFADFLDRVESNLEPQLRPGCGSFGPWLGRGTGSRVRWDAAMRQVIAAQRDRSADSLFARRLVGEVLSVAQRLFARHQSLTSALTQAGGGEFDDLDLINEVMADVLGAHDQRMIELGLEP
;
A
#
# COMPACT_ATOMS: atom_id res chain seq x y z
N MET A 1 -13.92 -13.44 4.92
CA MET A 1 -12.52 -13.54 5.33
C MET A 1 -11.70 -13.01 4.18
N GLY A 2 -10.75 -12.11 4.40
CA GLY A 2 -9.73 -11.83 3.38
C GLY A 2 -8.88 -13.08 3.25
N GLU A 3 -8.61 -13.52 2.03
CA GLU A 3 -7.88 -14.74 1.79
C GLU A 3 -6.38 -14.40 1.81
N TYR A 4 -5.61 -15.05 2.67
CA TYR A 4 -4.16 -14.88 2.68
C TYR A 4 -3.61 -15.26 1.30
N VAL A 5 -2.87 -14.36 0.64
CA VAL A 5 -2.25 -14.64 -0.67
C VAL A 5 -0.87 -15.26 -0.44
N PRO A 6 -0.69 -16.60 -0.50
CA PRO A 6 0.58 -17.22 -0.17
C PRO A 6 1.66 -16.91 -1.22
N ALA A 7 2.85 -16.58 -0.75
CA ALA A 7 4.04 -16.54 -1.60
C ALA A 7 4.49 -17.98 -1.88
N GLN A 8 4.75 -18.29 -3.15
CA GLN A 8 5.21 -19.59 -3.63
C GLN A 8 6.70 -19.58 -4.00
N ALA A 9 7.29 -18.39 -4.10
CA ALA A 9 8.69 -18.18 -4.43
C ALA A 9 9.29 -17.05 -3.60
N TRP A 10 10.62 -17.02 -3.52
CA TRP A 10 11.34 -15.97 -2.81
C TRP A 10 11.10 -14.58 -3.43
N SER A 11 10.98 -14.48 -4.75
CA SER A 11 10.64 -13.24 -5.43
C SER A 11 9.33 -12.65 -4.93
N GLN A 12 8.32 -13.48 -4.69
CA GLN A 12 7.01 -13.06 -4.17
C GLN A 12 7.07 -12.61 -2.71
N VAL A 13 7.98 -13.17 -1.90
CA VAL A 13 8.21 -12.67 -0.53
C VAL A 13 8.77 -11.25 -0.58
N LEU A 14 9.80 -11.03 -1.41
CA LEU A 14 10.39 -9.71 -1.60
C LEU A 14 9.39 -8.71 -2.21
N LEU A 15 8.61 -9.16 -3.18
CA LEU A 15 7.60 -8.34 -3.86
C LEU A 15 6.45 -7.96 -2.92
N ARG A 16 6.01 -8.88 -2.05
CA ARG A 16 5.01 -8.56 -1.01
C ARG A 16 5.50 -7.45 -0.10
N ASP A 17 6.71 -7.58 0.42
CA ASP A 17 7.30 -6.59 1.32
C ASP A 17 7.41 -5.21 0.62
N TYR A 18 7.90 -5.18 -0.62
CA TYR A 18 7.95 -3.97 -1.43
C TYR A 18 6.58 -3.32 -1.62
N ILE A 19 5.59 -4.10 -2.07
CA ILE A 19 4.22 -3.62 -2.34
C ILE A 19 3.58 -3.07 -1.07
N LEU A 20 3.65 -3.81 0.05
CA LEU A 20 3.00 -3.39 1.28
C LEU A 20 3.62 -2.12 1.85
N VAL A 21 4.96 -2.02 1.86
CA VAL A 21 5.63 -0.81 2.36
C VAL A 21 5.22 0.41 1.54
N ASP A 22 5.25 0.34 0.22
CA ASP A 22 4.90 1.48 -0.63
C ASP A 22 3.40 1.81 -0.57
N LEU A 23 2.51 0.82 -0.53
CA LEU A 23 1.07 1.06 -0.38
C LEU A 23 0.76 1.78 0.95
N PHE A 24 1.36 1.33 2.05
CA PHE A 24 1.17 2.00 3.34
C PHE A 24 1.74 3.41 3.32
N ALA A 25 2.89 3.59 2.69
CA ALA A 25 3.54 4.88 2.63
C ALA A 25 2.75 5.90 1.82
N ASP A 26 2.31 5.52 0.62
CA ASP A 26 1.49 6.38 -0.24
C ASP A 26 0.16 6.73 0.42
N PHE A 27 -0.47 5.76 1.09
CA PHE A 27 -1.70 6.00 1.83
C PHE A 27 -1.47 7.00 2.97
N LEU A 28 -0.44 6.77 3.79
CA LEU A 28 -0.13 7.64 4.93
C LEU A 28 0.24 9.06 4.48
N ASP A 29 0.97 9.22 3.38
CA ASP A 29 1.30 10.54 2.82
C ASP A 29 0.05 11.36 2.46
N ARG A 30 -1.09 10.71 2.20
CA ARG A 30 -2.37 11.37 1.88
C ARG A 30 -3.24 11.67 3.10
N VAL A 31 -3.19 10.83 4.13
CA VAL A 31 -4.14 10.92 5.26
C VAL A 31 -3.51 11.40 6.56
N GLU A 32 -2.18 11.36 6.70
CA GLU A 32 -1.50 11.66 7.97
C GLU A 32 -1.74 13.09 8.46
N SER A 33 -1.84 14.06 7.54
CA SER A 33 -2.17 15.46 7.89
C SER A 33 -3.53 15.61 8.57
N ASN A 34 -4.44 14.68 8.31
CA ASN A 34 -5.81 14.67 8.81
C ASN A 34 -5.89 14.02 10.20
N LEU A 35 -4.88 13.25 10.59
CA LEU A 35 -4.85 12.60 11.90
C LEU A 35 -4.62 13.61 13.01
N GLU A 36 -5.38 13.48 14.10
CA GLU A 36 -5.11 14.21 15.34
C GLU A 36 -3.71 13.87 15.88
N PRO A 37 -3.03 14.81 16.58
CA PRO A 37 -1.68 14.58 17.09
C PRO A 37 -1.53 13.33 17.97
N GLN A 38 -2.58 12.96 18.69
CA GLN A 38 -2.62 11.76 19.55
C GLN A 38 -2.67 10.43 18.80
N LEU A 39 -3.04 10.46 17.51
CA LEU A 39 -3.04 9.28 16.62
C LEU A 39 -1.74 9.15 15.82
N ARG A 40 -0.85 10.14 15.90
CA ARG A 40 0.47 10.13 15.24
C ARG A 40 1.52 9.48 16.16
N PRO A 41 2.57 8.87 15.60
CA PRO A 41 3.64 8.30 16.41
C PRO A 41 4.40 9.41 17.16
N GLY A 42 5.10 9.05 18.24
CA GLY A 42 5.82 10.02 19.07
C GLY A 42 6.91 10.82 18.35
N CYS A 43 7.38 10.37 17.19
CA CYS A 43 8.29 11.11 16.31
C CYS A 43 7.58 12.09 15.35
N GLY A 44 6.26 12.24 15.45
CA GLY A 44 5.44 13.20 14.71
C GLY A 44 4.94 12.72 13.35
N SER A 45 5.64 11.78 12.70
CA SER A 45 5.19 11.17 11.45
C SER A 45 5.48 9.66 11.37
N PHE A 46 4.65 8.92 10.63
CA PHE A 46 4.84 7.50 10.30
C PHE A 46 5.95 7.25 9.26
N GLY A 47 6.37 8.27 8.51
CA GLY A 47 7.43 8.13 7.50
C GLY A 47 8.72 7.47 8.01
N PRO A 48 9.30 7.94 9.13
CA PRO A 48 10.46 7.31 9.78
C PRO A 48 10.23 5.84 10.18
N TRP A 49 9.01 5.46 10.57
CA TRP A 49 8.68 4.08 10.98
C TRP A 49 8.70 3.10 9.81
N LEU A 50 8.31 3.56 8.63
CA LEU A 50 8.38 2.76 7.40
C LEU A 50 9.82 2.56 6.91
N GLY A 51 10.78 3.27 7.50
CA GLY A 51 12.19 3.17 7.13
C GLY A 51 12.46 3.52 5.67
N ARG A 52 11.58 4.29 5.01
CA ARG A 52 11.77 4.75 3.62
C ARG A 52 13.09 5.50 3.51
N GLY A 53 13.88 5.19 2.49
CA GLY A 53 15.19 5.81 2.25
C GLY A 53 16.29 5.45 3.27
N THR A 54 16.02 4.57 4.24
CA THR A 54 17.06 4.05 5.13
C THR A 54 17.96 3.05 4.41
N GLY A 55 19.22 2.95 4.84
CA GLY A 55 20.21 2.09 4.18
C GLY A 55 19.82 0.60 4.11
N SER A 56 18.99 0.11 5.04
CA SER A 56 18.46 -1.26 4.98
C SER A 56 17.37 -1.40 3.91
N ARG A 57 16.35 -0.54 3.91
CA ARG A 57 15.26 -0.56 2.91
C ARG A 57 15.78 -0.45 1.49
N VAL A 58 16.66 0.52 1.23
CA VAL A 58 17.26 0.74 -0.10
C VAL A 58 17.98 -0.51 -0.61
N ARG A 59 18.67 -1.24 0.29
CA ARG A 59 19.33 -2.49 -0.08
C ARG A 59 18.35 -3.62 -0.41
N TRP A 60 17.25 -3.73 0.35
CA TRP A 60 16.19 -4.72 0.07
C TRP A 60 15.49 -4.44 -1.26
N ASP A 61 15.18 -3.18 -1.56
CA ASP A 61 14.57 -2.78 -2.85
C ASP A 61 15.49 -3.07 -4.03
N ALA A 62 16.78 -2.74 -3.90
CA ALA A 62 17.77 -3.03 -4.92
C ALA A 62 17.91 -4.54 -5.17
N ALA A 63 17.93 -5.36 -4.11
CA ALA A 63 18.00 -6.81 -4.22
C ALA A 63 16.74 -7.38 -4.89
N MET A 64 15.55 -6.91 -4.51
CA MET A 64 14.28 -7.30 -5.14
C MET A 64 14.28 -6.97 -6.63
N ARG A 65 14.66 -5.74 -7.01
CA ARG A 65 14.73 -5.32 -8.42
C ARG A 65 15.67 -6.22 -9.23
N GLN A 66 16.82 -6.59 -8.67
CA GLN A 66 17.75 -7.52 -9.32
C GLN A 66 17.14 -8.91 -9.52
N VAL A 67 16.44 -9.45 -8.51
CA VAL A 67 15.80 -10.76 -8.59
C VAL A 67 14.70 -10.78 -9.66
N ILE A 68 13.82 -9.78 -9.68
CA ILE A 68 12.76 -9.67 -10.69
C ILE A 68 13.34 -9.47 -12.09
N ALA A 69 14.34 -8.59 -12.23
CA ALA A 69 14.97 -8.31 -13.51
C ALA A 69 15.63 -9.55 -14.15
N ALA A 70 16.18 -10.45 -13.34
CA ALA A 70 16.81 -11.68 -13.80
C ALA A 70 15.83 -12.75 -14.30
N GLN A 71 14.53 -12.64 -14.01
CA GLN A 71 13.53 -13.60 -14.46
C GLN A 71 13.19 -13.40 -15.94
N ARG A 72 13.17 -14.52 -16.69
CA ARG A 72 12.69 -14.54 -18.09
C ARG A 72 11.16 -14.52 -18.18
N ASP A 73 10.49 -15.18 -17.26
CA ASP A 73 9.03 -15.21 -17.14
C ASP A 73 8.65 -14.65 -15.77
N ARG A 74 7.85 -13.58 -15.78
CA ARG A 74 7.41 -12.85 -14.59
C ARG A 74 5.90 -13.00 -14.36
N SER A 75 5.22 -13.84 -15.13
CA SER A 75 3.76 -13.96 -15.12
C SER A 75 3.21 -14.36 -13.75
N ALA A 76 3.92 -15.24 -13.04
CA ALA A 76 3.57 -15.64 -11.69
C ALA A 76 3.70 -14.50 -10.67
N ASP A 77 4.71 -13.64 -10.82
CA ASP A 77 4.93 -12.49 -9.95
C ASP A 77 3.93 -11.36 -10.24
N SER A 78 3.58 -11.12 -11.50
CA SER A 78 2.48 -10.22 -11.90
C SER A 78 1.14 -10.68 -11.32
N LEU A 79 0.80 -11.97 -11.47
CA LEU A 79 -0.43 -12.54 -10.91
C LEU A 79 -0.45 -12.44 -9.38
N PHE A 80 0.69 -12.66 -8.73
CA PHE A 80 0.82 -12.51 -7.29
C PHE A 80 0.58 -11.07 -6.84
N ALA A 81 1.20 -10.08 -7.51
CA ALA A 81 1.02 -8.66 -7.20
C ALA A 81 -0.46 -8.25 -7.28
N ARG A 82 -1.14 -8.59 -8.40
CA ARG A 82 -2.56 -8.34 -8.60
C ARG A 82 -3.44 -8.93 -7.50
N ARG A 83 -3.20 -10.19 -7.14
CA ARG A 83 -3.95 -10.86 -6.08
C ARG A 83 -3.73 -10.18 -4.73
N LEU A 84 -2.49 -9.85 -4.40
CA LEU A 84 -2.14 -9.19 -3.15
C LEU A 84 -2.85 -7.84 -3.01
N VAL A 85 -2.78 -7.00 -4.06
CA VAL A 85 -3.39 -5.67 -4.05
C VAL A 85 -4.92 -5.76 -4.02
N GLY A 86 -5.50 -6.70 -4.76
CA GLY A 86 -6.95 -6.97 -4.71
C GLY A 86 -7.43 -7.34 -3.30
N GLU A 87 -6.69 -8.20 -2.58
CA GLU A 87 -7.03 -8.54 -1.20
C GLU A 87 -6.86 -7.34 -0.24
N VAL A 88 -5.78 -6.57 -0.38
CA VAL A 88 -5.56 -5.34 0.40
C VAL A 88 -6.73 -4.38 0.20
N LEU A 89 -7.14 -4.15 -1.04
CA LEU A 89 -8.26 -3.27 -1.38
C LEU A 89 -9.58 -3.80 -0.79
N SER A 90 -9.86 -5.10 -0.92
CA SER A 90 -11.07 -5.71 -0.36
C SER A 90 -11.14 -5.56 1.16
N VAL A 91 -10.00 -5.70 1.84
CA VAL A 91 -9.91 -5.50 3.30
C VAL A 91 -10.11 -4.02 3.65
N ALA A 92 -9.45 -3.10 2.94
CA ALA A 92 -9.55 -1.66 3.16
C ALA A 92 -10.99 -1.15 2.98
N GLN A 93 -11.62 -1.46 1.84
CA GLN A 93 -13.02 -1.08 1.56
C GLN A 93 -13.97 -1.61 2.63
N ARG A 94 -13.78 -2.84 3.08
CA ARG A 94 -14.59 -3.44 4.15
C ARG A 94 -14.37 -2.73 5.49
N LEU A 95 -13.15 -2.27 5.78
CA LEU A 95 -12.87 -1.49 6.98
C LEU A 95 -13.55 -0.12 6.91
N PHE A 96 -13.38 0.62 5.82
CA PHE A 96 -13.97 1.95 5.65
C PHE A 96 -15.51 1.92 5.70
N ALA A 97 -16.13 0.93 5.06
CA ALA A 97 -17.58 0.75 5.09
C ALA A 97 -18.13 0.34 6.46
N ARG A 98 -17.29 -0.20 7.36
CA ARG A 98 -17.71 -0.65 8.70
C ARG A 98 -17.37 0.32 9.82
N HIS A 99 -16.36 1.16 9.61
CA HIS A 99 -15.79 2.00 10.65
C HIS A 99 -15.83 3.47 10.22
N GLN A 100 -17.03 4.06 10.25
CA GLN A 100 -17.24 5.47 9.92
C GLN A 100 -16.32 6.43 10.69
N SER A 101 -16.11 6.19 11.99
CA SER A 101 -15.22 7.04 12.81
C SER A 101 -13.76 7.01 12.35
N LEU A 102 -13.29 5.86 11.84
CA LEU A 102 -11.97 5.74 11.24
C LEU A 102 -11.91 6.52 9.93
N THR A 103 -12.89 6.32 9.04
CA THR A 103 -12.95 7.01 7.75
C THR A 103 -12.98 8.53 7.94
N SER A 104 -13.83 9.02 8.85
CA SER A 104 -13.93 10.46 9.15
C SER A 104 -12.64 11.05 9.72
N ALA A 105 -11.92 10.31 10.58
CA ALA A 105 -10.62 10.73 11.07
C ALA A 105 -9.54 10.77 9.97
N LEU A 106 -9.64 9.92 8.94
CA LEU A 106 -8.70 9.86 7.82
C LEU A 106 -8.96 10.94 6.76
N THR A 107 -10.20 11.42 6.61
CA THR A 107 -10.60 12.36 5.56
C THR A 107 -10.83 13.78 6.05
N GLN A 108 -11.30 13.97 7.30
CA GLN A 108 -11.79 15.25 7.81
C GLN A 108 -12.80 15.95 6.88
N ALA A 109 -13.65 15.21 6.13
CA ALA A 109 -14.48 15.80 5.08
C ALA A 109 -15.50 16.82 5.62
N GLY A 110 -15.85 16.76 6.90
CA GLY A 110 -16.74 17.72 7.58
C GLY A 110 -18.20 17.72 7.08
N GLY A 111 -18.51 16.99 6.00
CA GLY A 111 -19.82 16.95 5.33
C GLY A 111 -20.67 15.71 5.61
N GLY A 112 -20.12 14.68 6.28
CA GLY A 112 -20.85 13.48 6.69
C GLY A 112 -20.33 12.19 6.05
N GLU A 113 -21.03 11.08 6.28
CA GLU A 113 -20.56 9.72 5.94
C GLU A 113 -20.27 9.49 4.45
N PHE A 114 -21.12 10.01 3.57
CA PHE A 114 -20.98 9.80 2.13
C PHE A 114 -19.75 10.56 1.59
N ASP A 115 -19.54 11.79 2.03
CA ASP A 115 -18.37 12.59 1.65
C ASP A 115 -17.06 11.96 2.15
N ASP A 116 -17.06 11.39 3.36
CA ASP A 116 -15.93 10.65 3.92
C ASP A 116 -15.62 9.38 3.09
N LEU A 117 -16.64 8.65 2.64
CA LEU A 117 -16.46 7.45 1.82
C LEU A 117 -15.99 7.78 0.40
N ASP A 118 -16.48 8.86 -0.20
CA ASP A 118 -16.04 9.27 -1.53
C ASP A 118 -14.56 9.73 -1.50
N LEU A 119 -14.18 10.56 -0.53
CA LEU A 119 -12.79 11.00 -0.39
C LEU A 119 -11.83 9.85 -0.10
N ILE A 120 -12.18 8.89 0.76
CA ILE A 120 -11.28 7.75 1.02
C ILE A 120 -11.14 6.85 -0.21
N ASN A 121 -12.20 6.73 -1.03
CA ASN A 121 -12.12 5.99 -2.29
C ASN A 121 -11.20 6.70 -3.29
N GLU A 122 -11.24 8.03 -3.37
CA GLU A 122 -10.30 8.82 -4.19
C GLU A 122 -8.85 8.64 -3.73
N VAL A 123 -8.60 8.69 -2.41
CA VAL A 123 -7.27 8.42 -1.84
C VAL A 123 -6.78 7.02 -2.24
N MET A 124 -7.64 6.00 -2.14
CA MET A 124 -7.27 4.65 -2.53
C MET A 124 -7.01 4.52 -4.03
N ALA A 125 -7.80 5.20 -4.87
CA ALA A 125 -7.59 5.20 -6.33
C ALA A 125 -6.21 5.79 -6.70
N ASP A 126 -5.81 6.88 -6.05
CA ASP A 126 -4.49 7.50 -6.23
C ASP A 126 -3.35 6.55 -5.80
N VAL A 127 -3.50 5.88 -4.65
CA VAL A 127 -2.53 4.91 -4.14
C VAL A 127 -2.37 3.72 -5.11
N LEU A 128 -3.49 3.24 -5.67
CA LEU A 128 -3.48 2.16 -6.66
C LEU A 128 -2.82 2.60 -7.98
N GLY A 129 -3.10 3.82 -8.45
CA GLY A 129 -2.43 4.36 -9.64
C GLY A 129 -0.90 4.44 -9.48
N ALA A 130 -0.42 4.83 -8.29
CA ALA A 130 1.00 4.83 -7.97
C ALA A 130 1.58 3.40 -7.89
N HIS A 131 0.82 2.45 -7.37
CA HIS A 131 1.19 1.04 -7.36
C HIS A 131 1.35 0.47 -8.78
N ASP A 132 0.37 0.70 -9.66
CA ASP A 132 0.39 0.22 -11.05
C ASP A 132 1.63 0.73 -11.78
N GLN A 133 1.94 2.02 -11.60
CA GLN A 133 3.15 2.63 -12.16
C GLN A 133 4.42 1.94 -11.67
N ARG A 134 4.52 1.63 -10.36
CA ARG A 134 5.67 0.87 -9.81
C ARG A 134 5.74 -0.56 -10.35
N MET A 135 4.61 -1.24 -10.59
CA MET A 135 4.61 -2.58 -11.18
C MET A 135 5.12 -2.55 -12.62
N ILE A 136 4.69 -1.55 -13.42
CA ILE A 136 5.18 -1.32 -14.78
C ILE A 136 6.69 -1.08 -14.78
N GLU A 137 7.21 -0.27 -13.86
CA GLU A 137 8.65 0.00 -13.72
C GLU A 137 9.47 -1.25 -13.36
N LEU A 138 8.88 -2.20 -12.65
CA LEU A 138 9.47 -3.53 -12.40
C LEU A 138 9.35 -4.48 -13.61
N GLY A 139 8.66 -4.05 -14.67
CA GLY A 139 8.33 -4.88 -15.83
C GLY A 139 7.37 -6.01 -15.46
N LEU A 140 6.48 -5.76 -14.51
CA LEU A 140 5.34 -6.60 -14.16
C LEU A 140 4.09 -6.04 -14.82
N GLU A 141 3.12 -6.92 -15.04
CA GLU A 141 1.81 -6.52 -15.55
C GLU A 141 0.92 -6.17 -14.35
N PRO A 142 0.40 -4.93 -14.25
CA PRO A 142 -0.53 -4.53 -13.20
C PRO A 142 -1.89 -5.23 -13.34
#